data_AF-A0A947RP46-F1
#
_entry.id   AF-A0A947RP46-F1
#
_cell.length_a   1.000
_cell.length_b   1.000
_cell.length_c   1.000
_cell.angle_alpha   90.00
_cell.angle_beta   90.00
_cell.angle_gamma   90.00
#
_symmetry.space_group_name_H-M   'P 1'
#
loop_
_entity.id
_entity.type
_entity.pdbx_description
1 polymer ?
#
loop_
_entity_poly.entity_id
_entity_poly.type
_entity_poly.pdbx_seq_one_letter_code
_entity_poly.pdbx_strand_id
1 'polypeptide(L)'
;MARARRRLRVDGIVQGVGFRPFVFNLAEQLGLAGGVCNTSDGVFIEIEGDRDTLVAFRTRLEADAPALSRITSVDELEIEPTGDVAFTIRRSEDTPGNATLVPPDAAVCADCLGEIRDPGDRRHRYPFTNCTNCG
;
A
#
# COMPACT_ATOMS: atom_id res chain seq x y z
N MET A 1 14.49 -15.50 17.78
CA MET A 1 13.11 -16.03 17.77
C MET A 1 12.84 -16.65 16.41
N ALA A 2 11.90 -17.59 16.29
CA ALA A 2 11.59 -18.20 15.00
C ALA A 2 10.85 -17.17 14.13
N ARG A 3 11.47 -16.74 13.03
CA ARG A 3 10.83 -15.86 12.05
C ARG A 3 9.74 -16.63 11.32
N ALA A 4 8.62 -15.97 11.04
CA ALA A 4 7.56 -16.50 10.19
C ALA A 4 7.38 -15.57 8.98
N ARG A 5 6.90 -16.12 7.88
CA ARG A 5 6.57 -15.37 6.66
C ARG A 5 5.11 -15.56 6.31
N ARG A 6 4.46 -14.47 5.92
CA ARG A 6 3.06 -14.47 5.50
C ARG A 6 2.92 -13.81 4.15
N ARG A 7 2.08 -14.39 3.32
CA ARG A 7 1.58 -13.78 2.10
C ARG A 7 0.16 -13.31 2.34
N LEU A 8 -0.10 -12.04 2.06
CA LEU A 8 -1.41 -11.43 2.11
C LEU A 8 -1.84 -11.06 0.69
N ARG A 9 -3.09 -11.35 0.37
CA ARG A 9 -3.76 -10.82 -0.82
C ARG A 9 -4.84 -9.85 -0.33
N VAL A 10 -4.73 -8.60 -0.74
CA VAL A 10 -5.67 -7.53 -0.39
C VAL A 10 -6.50 -7.20 -1.61
N ASP A 11 -7.82 -7.36 -1.51
CA ASP A 11 -8.75 -6.96 -2.56
C ASP A 11 -9.54 -5.72 -2.14
N GLY A 12 -10.05 -5.00 -3.14
CA GLY A 12 -10.87 -3.81 -2.99
C GLY A 12 -10.37 -2.64 -3.82
N ILE A 13 -10.65 -1.41 -3.38
CA ILE A 13 -10.09 -0.18 -3.95
C ILE A 13 -8.72 0.03 -3.31
N VAL A 14 -7.70 -0.61 -3.86
CA VAL A 14 -6.33 -0.61 -3.28
C VAL A 14 -5.26 -0.23 -4.30
N GLN A 15 -5.66 0.13 -5.52
CA GLN A 15 -4.77 0.61 -6.57
C GLN A 15 -5.08 2.07 -6.90
N GLY A 16 -4.05 2.85 -7.24
CA GLY A 16 -4.18 4.29 -7.49
C GLY A 16 -4.33 5.16 -6.23
N VAL A 17 -4.42 4.57 -5.04
CA VAL A 17 -4.76 5.25 -3.77
C VAL A 17 -3.59 5.32 -2.78
N GLY A 18 -2.35 5.23 -3.27
CA GLY A 18 -1.16 5.29 -2.41
C GLY A 18 -0.92 4.06 -1.52
N PHE A 19 -1.60 2.94 -1.81
CA PHE A 19 -1.54 1.73 -0.97
C PHE A 19 -0.13 1.11 -0.89
N ARG A 20 0.60 1.01 -2.01
CA ARG A 20 1.99 0.48 -2.03
C ARG A 20 2.95 1.28 -1.13
N PRO A 21 3.04 2.63 -1.24
CA PRO A 21 3.78 3.45 -0.28
C PRO A 21 3.34 3.26 1.17
N PHE A 22 2.04 3.17 1.43
CA PHE A 22 1.51 2.92 2.77
C PHE A 22 2.02 1.59 3.35
N VAL A 23 1.87 0.49 2.60
CA VAL A 23 2.34 -0.84 2.97
C VAL A 23 3.85 -0.84 3.23
N PHE A 24 4.63 -0.21 2.36
CA PHE A 24 6.08 -0.07 2.52
C PHE A 24 6.44 0.63 3.83
N ASN A 25 5.83 1.79 4.10
CA ASN A 25 6.09 2.55 5.32
C ASN A 25 5.66 1.78 6.59
N LEU A 26 4.53 1.06 6.53
CA LEU A 26 4.06 0.24 7.64
C LEU A 26 5.02 -0.92 7.93
N ALA A 27 5.53 -1.59 6.89
CA ALA A 27 6.49 -2.67 7.03
C ALA A 27 7.82 -2.17 7.63
N GLU A 28 8.34 -1.04 7.14
CA GLU A 28 9.56 -0.40 7.67
C GLU A 28 9.40 0.00 9.14
N GLN A 29 8.27 0.61 9.52
CA GLN A 29 7.98 0.98 10.92
C GLN A 29 7.97 -0.22 11.87
N LEU A 30 7.58 -1.39 11.37
CA LEU A 30 7.51 -2.63 12.14
C LEU A 30 8.75 -3.52 11.99
N GLY A 31 9.77 -3.08 11.23
CA GLY A 31 10.99 -3.83 11.00
C GLY A 31 10.77 -5.14 10.23
N LEU A 32 9.75 -5.20 9.38
CA LEU A 32 9.41 -6.38 8.58
C LEU A 32 10.16 -6.40 7.25
N ALA A 33 10.57 -7.58 6.80
CA ALA A 33 11.16 -7.77 5.48
C ALA A 33 10.12 -8.33 4.48
N GLY A 34 10.42 -8.27 3.18
CA GLY A 34 9.59 -8.86 2.12
C GLY A 34 9.29 -7.88 0.99
N GLY A 35 8.03 -7.73 0.61
CA GLY A 35 7.66 -6.75 -0.40
C GLY A 35 6.18 -6.66 -0.76
N VAL A 36 5.88 -5.68 -1.59
CA VAL A 36 4.52 -5.42 -2.09
C VAL A 36 4.51 -5.23 -3.60
N CYS A 37 3.54 -5.82 -4.28
CA CYS A 37 3.26 -5.56 -5.70
C CYS A 37 1.76 -5.42 -5.95
N ASN A 38 1.42 -4.69 -7.01
CA ASN A 38 0.07 -4.75 -7.57
C ASN A 38 0.00 -5.90 -8.57
N THR A 39 -1.13 -6.59 -8.59
CA THR A 39 -1.48 -7.53 -9.65
C THR A 39 -2.83 -7.13 -10.23
N SER A 40 -3.26 -7.78 -11.31
CA SER A 40 -4.59 -7.56 -11.90
C SER A 40 -5.73 -7.78 -10.89
N ASP A 41 -5.48 -8.65 -9.92
CA ASP A 41 -6.45 -9.17 -8.95
C ASP A 41 -6.47 -8.41 -7.61
N GLY A 42 -5.47 -7.56 -7.32
CA GLY A 42 -5.39 -6.89 -6.03
C GLY A 42 -4.00 -6.36 -5.70
N VAL A 43 -3.69 -6.28 -4.41
CA VAL A 43 -2.34 -6.03 -3.90
C VAL A 43 -1.84 -7.26 -3.19
N PHE A 44 -0.66 -7.73 -3.60
CA PHE A 44 0.03 -8.85 -2.96
C PHE A 44 1.13 -8.31 -2.05
N ILE A 45 1.15 -8.80 -0.82
CA ILE A 45 2.08 -8.39 0.23
C ILE A 45 2.75 -9.66 0.76
N GLU A 46 4.06 -9.66 0.88
CA GLU A 46 4.79 -10.66 1.63
C GLU A 46 5.54 -9.98 2.76
N ILE A 47 5.34 -10.46 3.99
CA ILE A 47 5.98 -9.94 5.19
C ILE A 47 6.67 -11.08 5.95
N GLU A 48 7.88 -10.83 6.44
CA GLU A 48 8.67 -11.77 7.22
C GLU A 48 9.24 -11.11 8.47
N GLY A 49 8.98 -11.71 9.63
CA GLY A 49 9.37 -11.17 10.92
C GLY A 49 8.92 -12.02 12.10
N ASP A 50 8.92 -11.43 13.29
CA ASP A 50 8.42 -12.09 14.49
C ASP A 50 6.88 -12.12 14.48
N ARG A 51 6.29 -13.18 15.03
CA ARG A 51 4.82 -13.40 14.97
C ARG A 51 4.01 -12.22 15.48
N ASP A 52 4.45 -11.56 16.55
CA ASP A 52 3.75 -10.41 17.12
C ASP A 52 3.77 -9.20 16.16
N THR A 53 4.90 -8.97 15.47
CA THR A 53 5.00 -7.90 14.46
C THR A 53 4.13 -8.18 13.24
N LEU A 54 4.00 -9.46 12.84
CA LEU A 54 3.11 -9.84 11.73
C LEU A 54 1.63 -9.64 12.08
N VAL A 55 1.24 -9.93 13.32
CA VAL A 55 -0.12 -9.67 13.82
C VAL A 55 -0.38 -8.17 13.87
N ALA A 56 0.57 -7.39 14.41
CA ALA A 56 0.46 -5.93 14.46
C ALA A 56 0.34 -5.32 13.06
N PHE A 57 1.10 -5.82 12.09
CA PHE A 57 0.98 -5.39 10.69
C PHE A 57 -0.42 -5.65 10.14
N ARG A 58 -0.98 -6.85 10.35
CA ARG A 58 -2.33 -7.18 9.85
C ARG A 58 -3.39 -6.25 10.44
N THR A 59 -3.34 -5.98 11.75
CA THR A 59 -4.29 -5.06 12.40
C THR A 59 -4.16 -3.63 11.85
N ARG A 60 -2.93 -3.13 11.70
CA ARG A 60 -2.68 -1.76 11.21
C ARG A 60 -2.95 -1.60 9.72
N LEU A 61 -2.76 -2.64 8.92
CA LEU A 61 -3.06 -2.63 7.48
C LEU A 61 -4.53 -2.24 7.23
N GLU A 62 -5.45 -2.74 8.06
CA GLU A 62 -6.89 -2.45 7.95
C GLU A 62 -7.26 -1.13 8.65
N ALA A 63 -6.68 -0.86 9.83
CA ALA A 63 -7.02 0.33 10.63
C ALA A 63 -6.45 1.65 10.08
N ASP A 64 -5.24 1.61 9.52
CA ASP A 64 -4.50 2.81 9.08
C ASP A 64 -4.58 3.00 7.55
N ALA A 65 -5.47 2.26 6.87
CA ALA A 65 -5.54 2.25 5.41
C ALA A 65 -5.77 3.66 4.83
N PRO A 66 -5.18 3.99 3.65
CA PRO A 66 -5.35 5.30 3.02
C PRO A 66 -6.81 5.69 2.83
N ALA A 67 -7.13 6.98 2.95
CA ALA A 67 -8.51 7.48 2.95
C ALA A 67 -9.32 7.15 1.68
N LEU A 68 -8.67 7.10 0.52
CA LEU A 68 -9.31 6.71 -0.74
C LEU A 68 -9.33 5.19 -0.96
N SER A 69 -8.63 4.44 -0.11
CA SER A 69 -8.62 2.99 -0.20
C SER A 69 -9.84 2.38 0.49
N ARG A 70 -10.28 1.24 -0.03
CA ARG A 70 -11.34 0.44 0.59
C ARG A 70 -10.99 -1.02 0.46
N ILE A 71 -10.57 -1.62 1.56
CA ILE A 71 -10.29 -3.06 1.63
C ILE A 71 -11.62 -3.80 1.73
N THR A 72 -11.85 -4.79 0.86
CA THR A 72 -13.03 -5.66 0.89
C THR A 72 -12.72 -7.03 1.49
N SER A 73 -11.51 -7.52 1.27
CA SER A 73 -11.02 -8.80 1.79
C SER A 73 -9.51 -8.75 1.93
N VAL A 74 -9.01 -9.51 2.91
CA VAL A 74 -7.58 -9.78 3.07
C VAL A 74 -7.41 -11.25 3.38
N ASP A 75 -6.97 -12.01 2.38
CA ASP A 75 -6.60 -13.41 2.52
C ASP A 75 -5.16 -13.50 3.01
N GLU A 76 -4.89 -14.45 3.89
CA GLU A 76 -3.58 -14.61 4.51
C GLU A 76 -3.16 -16.07 4.51
N LEU A 77 -1.90 -16.31 4.12
CA LEU A 77 -1.28 -17.62 4.07
C LEU A 77 0.09 -17.58 4.72
N GLU A 78 0.36 -18.48 5.66
CA GLU A 78 1.71 -18.71 6.18
C GLU A 78 2.53 -19.47 5.13
N ILE A 79 3.73 -18.97 4.85
CA ILE A 79 4.65 -19.52 3.85
C ILE A 79 6.05 -19.67 4.46
N GLU A 80 6.92 -20.43 3.79
CA GLU A 80 8.29 -20.65 4.26
C GLU A 80 9.09 -19.33 4.30
N PRO A 81 9.78 -19.03 5.42
CA PRO A 81 10.69 -17.91 5.50
C PRO A 81 11.83 -18.02 4.48
N THR A 82 12.18 -16.92 3.84
CA THR A 82 13.30 -16.85 2.90
C THR A 82 14.56 -16.26 3.52
N GLY A 83 14.44 -15.61 4.68
CA GLY A 83 15.55 -14.90 5.32
C GLY A 83 15.72 -13.48 4.79
N ASP A 84 14.70 -12.90 4.15
CA ASP A 84 14.76 -11.52 3.65
C ASP A 84 15.09 -10.55 4.80
N VAL A 85 15.84 -9.49 4.48
CA VAL A 85 16.31 -8.48 5.44
C VAL A 85 15.81 -7.07 5.14
N ALA A 86 15.12 -6.88 4.02
CA ALA A 86 14.58 -5.60 3.60
C ALA A 86 13.17 -5.76 3.02
N PHE A 87 12.37 -4.70 3.10
CA PHE A 87 11.08 -4.61 2.43
C PHE A 87 11.21 -3.83 1.12
N THR A 88 10.55 -4.27 0.05
CA THR A 88 10.67 -3.62 -1.27
C THR A 88 9.33 -3.43 -1.97
N ILE A 89 9.17 -2.33 -2.70
CA ILE A 89 8.07 -2.17 -3.65
C ILE A 89 8.50 -2.85 -4.95
N ARG A 90 7.90 -4.01 -5.22
CA ARG A 90 8.20 -4.83 -6.39
C ARG A 90 7.43 -4.31 -7.61
N ARG A 91 7.89 -4.69 -8.81
CA ARG A 91 7.21 -4.37 -10.07
C ARG A 91 5.82 -5.00 -10.07
N SER A 92 4.85 -4.32 -10.66
CA SER A 92 3.52 -4.90 -10.86
C SER A 92 3.61 -6.10 -11.80
N GLU A 93 2.78 -7.10 -11.54
CA GLU A 93 2.70 -8.32 -12.34
C GLU A 93 1.34 -8.42 -13.02
N ASP A 94 1.34 -8.61 -14.34
CA ASP A 94 0.12 -8.85 -15.10
C ASP A 94 -0.27 -10.33 -14.94
N THR A 95 -1.21 -10.60 -14.05
CA THR A 95 -1.75 -11.95 -13.82
C THR A 95 -3.08 -12.11 -14.56
N PRO A 96 -3.36 -13.23 -15.25
CA PRO A 96 -4.70 -13.47 -15.79
C PRO A 96 -5.71 -13.54 -14.63
N GLY A 97 -6.69 -12.63 -14.57
CA GLY A 97 -7.56 -12.49 -13.40
C GLY A 97 -8.63 -11.42 -13.53
N ASN A 98 -9.44 -11.26 -12.48
CA ASN A 98 -10.52 -10.28 -12.42
C ASN A 98 -9.96 -8.89 -12.19
N ALA A 99 -10.53 -7.88 -12.87
CA ALA A 99 -10.10 -6.50 -12.69
C ALA A 99 -10.33 -6.01 -11.25
N THR A 100 -9.30 -5.44 -10.63
CA THR A 100 -9.43 -4.67 -9.38
C THR A 100 -10.46 -3.55 -9.48
N LEU A 101 -11.08 -3.23 -8.34
CA LEU A 101 -12.01 -2.09 -8.26
C LEU A 101 -11.27 -0.79 -8.55
N VAL A 102 -11.83 0.00 -9.46
CA VAL A 102 -11.29 1.31 -9.85
C VAL A 102 -11.79 2.37 -8.84
N PRO A 103 -10.90 3.18 -8.23
CA PRO A 103 -11.32 4.27 -7.37
C PRO A 103 -12.14 5.31 -8.17
N PRO A 104 -13.10 5.99 -7.54
CA PRO A 104 -13.75 7.14 -8.15
C PRO A 104 -12.79 8.33 -8.24
N ASP A 105 -13.08 9.28 -9.13
CA ASP A 105 -12.38 10.57 -9.17
C ASP A 105 -12.57 11.34 -7.85
N ALA A 106 -11.50 11.98 -7.37
CA ALA A 106 -11.52 12.72 -6.10
C ALA A 106 -11.19 14.20 -6.31
N ALA A 107 -11.88 15.10 -5.59
CA ALA A 107 -11.54 16.52 -5.59
C ALA A 107 -10.16 16.76 -4.95
N VAL A 108 -9.49 17.85 -5.35
CA VAL A 108 -8.16 18.24 -4.82
C VAL A 108 -8.14 18.29 -3.29
N CYS A 109 -7.15 17.66 -2.67
CA CYS A 109 -7.01 17.66 -1.22
C CYS A 109 -6.44 18.98 -0.68
N ALA A 110 -6.52 19.18 0.63
CA ALA A 110 -6.00 20.39 1.30
C ALA A 110 -4.48 20.58 1.10
N ASP A 111 -3.71 19.49 1.08
CA ASP A 111 -2.26 19.54 0.89
C ASP A 111 -1.90 20.05 -0.52
N CYS A 112 -2.49 19.44 -1.56
CA CYS A 112 -2.31 19.90 -2.94
C CYS A 112 -2.80 21.33 -3.13
N LEU A 113 -3.91 21.72 -2.48
CA LEU A 113 -4.39 23.09 -2.51
C LEU A 113 -3.42 24.07 -1.86
N GLY A 114 -2.70 23.65 -0.83
CA GLY A 114 -1.58 24.38 -0.22
C GLY A 114 -0.45 24.60 -1.23
N GLU A 115 0.03 23.53 -1.86
CA GLU A 115 1.11 23.59 -2.87
C GLU A 115 0.73 24.50 -4.06
N ILE A 116 -0.52 24.43 -4.54
CA ILE A 116 -1.01 25.28 -5.64
C ILE A 116 -0.98 26.76 -5.26
N ARG A 117 -1.24 27.09 -3.99
CA ARG A 117 -1.39 28.46 -3.49
C ARG A 117 -0.09 29.08 -3.01
N ASP A 118 0.93 28.27 -2.70
CA ASP A 118 2.23 28.73 -2.20
C ASP A 118 3.12 29.23 -3.36
N PRO A 119 3.48 30.53 -3.42
CA PRO A 119 4.40 31.06 -4.44
C PRO A 119 5.81 30.48 -4.40
N GLY A 120 6.23 29.90 -3.28
CA GLY A 120 7.53 29.27 -3.10
C GLY A 120 7.58 27.80 -3.54
N ASP A 121 6.42 27.15 -3.72
CA ASP A 121 6.36 25.77 -4.18
C ASP A 121 6.57 25.68 -5.70
N ARG A 122 7.27 24.64 -6.15
CA ARG A 122 7.47 24.36 -7.58
C ARG A 122 6.15 24.13 -8.34
N ARG A 123 5.06 23.79 -7.63
CA ARG A 123 3.72 23.55 -8.15
C ARG A 123 2.80 24.76 -8.02
N HIS A 124 3.31 25.94 -7.66
CA HIS A 124 2.53 27.18 -7.63
C HIS A 124 1.74 27.36 -8.93
N ARG A 125 0.40 27.45 -8.81
CA ARG A 125 -0.56 27.58 -9.93
C ARG A 125 -0.51 26.46 -10.98
N TYR A 126 0.07 25.30 -10.68
CA TYR A 126 0.08 24.18 -11.62
C TYR A 126 -1.32 23.53 -11.70
N PRO A 127 -2.00 23.55 -12.88
CA PRO A 127 -3.41 23.17 -12.99
C PRO A 127 -3.71 21.68 -12.79
N PHE A 128 -2.71 20.81 -12.91
CA PHE A 128 -2.85 19.35 -12.83
C PHE A 128 -2.20 18.77 -11.57
N THR A 129 -2.08 19.56 -10.51
CA THR A 129 -1.54 19.09 -9.22
C THR A 129 -2.49 18.06 -8.61
N ASN A 130 -2.00 16.84 -8.41
CA ASN A 130 -2.68 15.78 -7.68
C ASN A 130 -1.67 14.97 -6.85
N CYS A 131 -2.18 14.12 -5.96
CA CYS A 131 -1.38 13.20 -5.17
C CYS A 131 -2.13 11.87 -5.02
N THR A 132 -1.62 10.95 -4.22
CA THR A 132 -2.27 9.64 -4.01
C THR A 132 -3.62 9.72 -3.27
N ASN A 133 -3.98 10.90 -2.76
CA ASN A 133 -5.19 11.15 -1.96
C ASN A 133 -6.22 12.03 -2.69
N CYS A 134 -5.98 12.44 -3.94
CA CYS A 134 -6.92 13.25 -4.72
C CYS A 134 -6.62 13.22 -6.22
N GLY A 135 -7.55 13.76 -7.01
CA GLY A 135 -7.42 13.89 -8.47
C GLY A 135 -7.88 12.66 -9.22
#